data_AF-A0A966X3F3-F1
#
_entry.id   AF-A0A966X3F3-F1
#
_cell.length_a   1.000
_cell.length_b   1.000
_cell.length_c   1.000
_cell.angle_alpha   90.00
_cell.angle_beta   90.00
_cell.angle_gamma   90.00
#
_symmetry.space_group_name_H-M   'P 1'
#
loop_
_entity.id
_entity.type
_entity.pdbx_description
1 polymer ?
#
loop_
_entity_poly.entity_id
_entity_poly.type
_entity_poly.pdbx_seq_one_letter_code
_entity_poly.pdbx_strand_id
1 'polypeptide(L)'
;ACVKLTQRYIADRFLPDKAIDALDEAGSRVHITNIEVPESIKELELELEHIMQEKVRVVKSQRYEEAAKLRDDEKKIQAKLETAKSAWEDSIKLNKKLVDEEQVAEVVAMMTGVPVQRVAAMMMGVWFLSSAFAAYVAGWIAGLMAIQGQGASSDPVGSLAIYMGVFEKLGYFAVVVAIVLWILSPRIHRAMHEGARLDHNAA
;
A
#
# COMPACT_ATOMS: atom_id res chain seq x y z
N ALA A 1 -14.02 10.57 -2.24
CA ALA A 1 -13.15 9.39 -2.22
C ALA A 1 -13.87 8.14 -1.67
N CYS A 2 -14.31 8.15 -0.41
CA CYS A 2 -14.83 6.95 0.30
C CYS A 2 -15.90 6.17 -0.47
N VAL A 3 -16.94 6.84 -0.98
CA VAL A 3 -18.02 6.17 -1.74
C VAL A 3 -17.48 5.44 -2.98
N LYS A 4 -16.56 6.05 -3.73
CA LYS A 4 -16.01 5.45 -4.96
C LYS A 4 -15.16 4.21 -4.65
N LEU A 5 -14.30 4.28 -3.64
CA LEU A 5 -13.39 3.19 -3.26
C LEU A 5 -14.17 2.02 -2.64
N THR A 6 -15.05 2.30 -1.69
CA THR A 6 -15.87 1.27 -1.04
C THR A 6 -16.88 0.64 -2.00
N GLN A 7 -17.42 1.38 -2.98
CA GLN A 7 -18.24 0.80 -4.04
C GLN A 7 -17.46 -0.16 -4.93
N ARG A 8 -16.19 0.12 -5.22
CA ARG A 8 -15.37 -0.68 -6.13
C ARG A 8 -14.77 -1.92 -5.49
N TYR A 9 -14.33 -1.82 -4.24
CA TYR A 9 -13.53 -2.87 -3.58
C TYR A 9 -14.30 -3.64 -2.51
N ILE A 10 -15.36 -3.08 -1.93
CA ILE A 10 -16.18 -3.75 -0.90
C ILE A 10 -17.52 -4.13 -1.52
N ALA A 11 -17.64 -5.38 -1.99
CA ALA A 11 -18.84 -5.89 -2.65
C ALA A 11 -19.90 -6.43 -1.66
N ASP A 12 -19.48 -6.91 -0.49
CA ASP A 12 -20.34 -7.62 0.48
C ASP A 12 -21.20 -6.68 1.36
N ARG A 13 -21.08 -5.36 1.17
CA ARG A 13 -21.82 -4.35 1.96
C ARG A 13 -22.49 -3.31 1.09
N PHE A 14 -23.57 -2.73 1.62
CA PHE A 14 -24.38 -1.70 0.98
C PHE A 14 -23.98 -0.28 1.43
N LEU A 15 -24.25 0.70 0.57
CA LEU A 15 -24.16 2.12 0.93
C LEU A 15 -25.42 2.53 1.70
N PRO A 16 -25.35 3.49 2.65
CA PRO A 16 -24.18 4.32 2.99
C PRO A 16 -23.22 3.69 4.01
N ASP A 17 -23.62 2.61 4.68
CA ASP A 17 -22.94 1.99 5.82
C ASP A 17 -21.44 1.79 5.59
N LYS A 18 -21.06 1.06 4.53
CA LYS A 18 -19.64 0.79 4.22
C LYS A 18 -18.78 2.03 3.97
N ALA A 19 -19.38 3.13 3.51
CA ALA A 19 -18.66 4.37 3.25
C ALA A 19 -18.43 5.17 4.53
N ILE A 20 -19.33 5.03 5.51
CA ILE A 20 -19.19 5.62 6.84
C ILE A 20 -18.15 4.84 7.63
N ASP A 21 -18.19 3.50 7.60
CA ASP A 21 -17.19 2.65 8.26
C ASP A 21 -15.76 2.99 7.81
N ALA A 22 -15.53 3.02 6.50
CA ALA A 22 -14.21 3.33 5.95
C ALA A 22 -13.75 4.78 6.25
N LEU A 23 -14.70 5.70 6.44
CA LEU A 23 -14.40 7.08 6.81
C LEU A 23 -14.04 7.19 8.30
N ASP A 24 -14.75 6.48 9.17
CA ASP A 24 -14.49 6.47 10.60
C ASP A 24 -13.14 5.82 10.93
N GLU A 25 -12.86 4.68 10.29
CA GLU A 25 -11.59 3.99 10.45
C GLU A 25 -10.42 4.82 9.91
N ALA A 26 -10.59 5.52 8.79
CA ALA A 26 -9.59 6.46 8.28
C ALA A 26 -9.42 7.66 9.22
N GLY A 27 -10.50 8.24 9.75
CA GLY A 27 -10.45 9.36 10.68
C GLY A 27 -9.73 9.02 11.98
N SER A 28 -10.07 7.89 12.59
CA SER A 28 -9.44 7.38 13.81
C SER A 28 -7.95 7.11 13.59
N ARG A 29 -7.59 6.47 12.47
CA ARG A 29 -6.19 6.18 12.14
C ARG A 29 -5.36 7.44 11.98
N VAL A 30 -5.86 8.44 11.26
CA VAL A 30 -5.18 9.72 11.05
C VAL A 30 -5.02 10.47 12.35
N HIS A 31 -6.04 10.42 13.21
CA HIS A 31 -5.96 10.98 14.55
C HIS A 31 -4.85 10.31 15.36
N ILE A 32 -4.84 8.97 15.47
CA ILE A 32 -3.87 8.23 16.28
C ILE A 32 -2.43 8.40 15.75
N THR A 33 -2.22 8.28 14.43
CA THR A 33 -0.89 8.30 13.82
C THR A 33 -0.22 9.67 13.94
N ASN A 34 -1.01 10.73 14.09
CA ASN A 34 -0.52 12.11 14.03
C ASN A 34 -0.52 12.83 15.38
N ILE A 35 -0.76 12.10 16.48
CA ILE A 35 -0.57 12.59 17.84
C ILE A 35 0.91 12.46 18.19
N GLU A 36 1.62 13.57 18.14
CA GLU A 36 2.99 13.67 18.64
C GLU A 36 3.00 14.40 19.98
N VAL A 37 3.53 13.74 21.01
CA VAL A 37 3.65 14.30 22.35
C VAL A 37 4.88 15.22 22.39
N PRO A 38 4.74 16.51 22.75
CA PRO A 38 5.85 17.44 22.89
C PRO A 38 6.90 16.93 23.86
N GLU A 39 8.18 17.18 23.54
CA GLU A 39 9.30 16.74 24.38
C GLU A 39 9.24 17.34 25.80
N SER A 40 8.72 18.57 25.92
CA SER A 40 8.51 19.22 27.22
C SER A 40 7.57 18.45 28.17
N ILE A 41 6.58 17.74 27.64
CA ILE A 41 5.68 16.90 28.45
C ILE A 41 6.42 15.65 28.91
N LYS A 42 7.20 15.02 28.03
CA LYS A 42 8.00 13.83 28.37
C LYS A 42 9.06 14.15 29.43
N GLU A 43 9.72 15.30 29.30
CA GLU A 43 10.68 15.79 30.30
C GLU A 43 10.02 15.97 31.68
N LEU A 44 8.82 16.56 31.73
CA LEU A 44 8.07 16.73 32.98
C LEU A 44 7.61 15.40 33.58
N GLU A 45 7.24 14.41 32.75
CA GLU A 45 6.91 13.05 33.23
C GLU A 45 8.13 12.36 33.82
N LEU A 46 9.29 12.50 33.19
CA LEU A 46 10.55 11.92 33.66
C LEU A 46 11.04 12.60 34.95
N GLU A 47 10.89 13.92 35.05
CA GLU A 47 11.18 14.68 36.27
C GLU A 47 10.25 14.25 37.42
N LEU A 48 8.95 14.08 37.14
CA LEU A 48 7.97 13.61 38.12
C LEU A 48 8.31 12.20 38.62
N GLU A 49 8.69 11.30 37.71
CA GLU A 49 9.12 9.95 38.06
C GLU A 49 10.36 9.96 38.97
N HIS A 50 11.36 10.79 38.64
CA HIS A 50 12.56 10.95 39.47
C HIS A 50 12.22 11.45 40.87
N ILE A 51 11.35 12.46 41.00
CA ILE A 51 10.90 12.99 42.30
C ILE A 51 10.13 11.91 43.08
N MET A 52 9.28 11.12 42.43
CA MET A 52 8.57 10.00 43.08
C MET A 52 9.53 8.95 43.63
N GLN A 53 10.55 8.56 42.84
CA GLN A 53 11.56 7.60 43.27
C GLN A 53 12.40 8.13 44.45
N GLU A 54 12.81 9.40 44.39
CA GLU A 54 13.59 10.03 45.46
C GLU A 54 12.76 10.20 46.74
N LYS A 55 11.47 10.57 46.63
CA LYS A 55 10.55 10.62 47.76
C LYS A 55 10.47 9.27 48.48
N VAL A 56 10.34 8.16 47.74
CA VAL A 56 10.31 6.81 48.32
C VAL A 56 11.63 6.48 49.04
N ARG A 57 12.77 6.88 48.48
CA ARG A 57 14.10 6.68 49.09
C ARG A 57 14.27 7.46 50.40
N VAL A 58 13.86 8.73 50.40
CA VAL A 58 13.95 9.64 51.55
C VAL A 58 13.00 9.21 52.67
N VAL A 59 11.79 8.75 52.34
CA VAL A 59 10.84 8.18 53.31
C VAL A 59 11.40 6.91 53.96
N LYS A 60 12.02 6.01 53.19
CA LYS A 60 12.70 4.83 53.74
C LYS A 60 13.86 5.19 54.68
N SER A 61 14.51 6.32 54.42
CA SER A 61 15.63 6.84 55.22
C SER A 61 15.16 7.65 56.44
N GLN A 62 13.85 7.72 56.71
CA GLN A 62 13.22 8.44 57.83
C GLN A 62 13.53 9.95 57.88
N ARG A 63 13.92 10.56 56.75
CA ARG A 63 14.18 12.00 56.66
C ARG A 63 12.89 12.75 56.28
N TYR A 64 12.04 12.99 57.28
CA TYR A 64 10.69 13.52 57.05
C TYR A 64 10.66 14.97 56.51
N GLU A 65 11.66 15.80 56.83
CA GLU A 65 11.73 17.19 56.34
C GLU A 65 12.03 17.24 54.83
N GLU A 66 12.99 16.46 54.36
CA GLU A 66 13.30 16.31 52.93
C GLU A 66 12.11 15.70 52.17
N ALA A 67 11.41 14.72 52.76
CA ALA A 67 10.22 14.12 52.18
C ALA A 67 9.07 15.13 52.03
N ALA A 68 8.92 16.06 52.96
CA ALA A 68 7.92 17.13 52.88
C ALA A 68 8.21 18.08 51.71
N LYS A 69 9.48 18.46 51.49
CA LYS A 69 9.88 19.28 50.34
C LYS A 69 9.60 18.57 49.01
N LEU A 70 10.00 17.30 48.90
CA LEU A 70 9.76 16.49 47.69
C LEU A 70 8.26 16.32 47.38
N ARG A 71 7.40 16.25 48.39
CA ARG A 71 5.94 16.21 48.21
C ARG A 71 5.39 17.53 47.65
N ASP A 72 5.90 18.66 48.10
CA ASP A 72 5.48 19.97 47.57
C ASP A 72 5.98 20.16 46.13
N ASP A 73 7.20 19.70 45.83
CA ASP A 73 7.76 19.75 44.48
C ASP A 73 7.05 18.80 43.51
N GLU A 74 6.69 17.58 43.96
CA GLU A 74 5.82 16.65 43.22
C GLU A 74 4.51 17.33 42.82
N LYS A 75 3.83 18.01 43.76
CA LYS A 75 2.59 18.74 43.46
C LYS A 75 2.80 19.85 42.44
N LYS A 76 3.91 20.59 42.51
CA LYS A 76 4.21 21.66 41.54
C LYS A 76 4.45 21.09 40.15
N ILE A 77 5.26 20.04 40.02
CA ILE A 77 5.54 19.40 38.73
C ILE A 77 4.26 18.75 38.17
N GLN A 78 3.47 18.10 39.01
CA GLN A 78 2.18 17.54 38.60
C GLN A 78 1.23 18.63 38.07
N ALA A 79 1.13 19.79 38.74
CA ALA A 79 0.31 20.90 38.26
C ALA A 79 0.81 21.48 36.93
N LYS A 80 2.14 21.58 36.75
CA LYS A 80 2.74 21.98 35.46
C LYS A 80 2.44 20.98 34.36
N LEU A 81 2.54 19.68 34.66
CA LEU A 81 2.26 18.60 33.72
C LEU A 81 0.79 18.64 33.26
N GLU A 82 -0.15 18.78 34.19
CA GLU A 82 -1.59 18.90 33.86
C GLU A 82 -1.88 20.13 32.99
N THR A 83 -1.25 21.27 33.30
CA THR A 83 -1.40 22.49 32.49
C THR A 83 -0.85 22.29 31.07
N ALA A 84 0.33 21.67 30.95
CA ALA A 84 0.95 21.38 29.66
C ALA A 84 0.14 20.36 28.85
N LYS A 85 -0.39 19.31 29.50
CA LYS A 85 -1.27 18.31 28.87
C LYS A 85 -2.57 18.95 28.37
N SER A 86 -3.24 19.75 29.18
CA SER A 86 -4.46 20.46 28.77
C SER A 86 -4.21 21.39 27.58
N ALA A 87 -3.12 22.18 27.60
CA ALA A 87 -2.77 23.05 26.49
C ALA A 87 -2.47 22.28 25.20
N TRP A 88 -1.82 21.11 25.33
CA TRP A 88 -1.53 20.24 24.20
C TRP A 88 -2.79 19.59 23.64
N GLU A 89 -3.69 19.08 24.48
CA GLU A 89 -5.00 18.55 24.03
C GLU A 89 -5.80 19.60 23.26
N ASP A 90 -5.80 20.85 23.74
CA ASP A 90 -6.48 21.95 23.05
C ASP A 90 -5.81 22.28 21.71
N SER A 91 -4.48 22.20 21.64
CA SER A 91 -3.74 22.35 20.38
C SER A 91 -4.07 21.24 19.36
N ILE A 92 -4.29 19.99 19.82
CA ILE A 92 -4.71 18.88 18.96
C ILE A 92 -6.13 19.10 18.44
N LYS A 93 -7.05 19.54 19.33
CA LYS A 93 -8.44 19.84 18.93
C LYS A 93 -8.51 20.96 17.90
N LEU A 94 -7.62 21.95 17.99
CA LEU A 94 -7.53 23.06 17.05
C LEU A 94 -6.93 22.64 15.71
N ASN A 95 -5.88 21.80 15.75
CA ASN A 95 -5.17 21.33 14.56
C ASN A 95 -5.73 20.01 14.04
N LYS A 96 -7.00 20.03 13.60
CA LYS A 96 -7.61 18.85 12.97
C LYS A 96 -6.88 18.52 11.67
N LYS A 97 -6.30 17.33 11.60
CA LYS A 97 -5.69 16.83 10.37
C LYS A 97 -6.77 16.41 9.39
N LEU A 98 -6.59 16.80 8.13
CA LEU A 98 -7.50 16.42 7.06
C LEU A 98 -7.26 14.96 6.68
N VAL A 99 -8.35 14.27 6.34
CA VAL A 99 -8.31 12.90 5.81
C VAL A 99 -8.25 12.97 4.29
N ASP A 100 -7.13 12.53 3.73
CA ASP A 100 -6.89 12.51 2.28
C ASP A 100 -7.35 11.18 1.65
N GLU A 101 -7.49 11.18 0.32
CA GLU A 101 -7.92 9.99 -0.44
C GLU A 101 -6.97 8.80 -0.27
N GLU A 102 -5.67 9.04 -0.06
CA GLU A 102 -4.68 8.00 0.16
C GLU A 102 -4.91 7.23 1.47
N GLN A 103 -5.26 7.93 2.54
CA GLN A 103 -5.54 7.33 3.86
C GLN A 103 -6.82 6.47 3.80
N VAL A 104 -7.83 6.93 3.06
CA VAL A 104 -9.04 6.14 2.80
C VAL A 104 -8.73 4.91 1.96
N ALA A 105 -7.88 5.03 0.93
CA ALA A 105 -7.48 3.90 0.10
C ALA A 105 -6.70 2.84 0.89
N GLU A 106 -5.84 3.27 1.83
CA GLU A 106 -5.11 2.37 2.71
C GLU A 106 -6.05 1.58 3.64
N VAL A 107 -7.04 2.25 4.23
CA VAL A 107 -8.05 1.58 5.06
C VAL A 107 -8.86 0.58 4.25
N VAL A 108 -9.37 0.97 3.07
CA VAL A 108 -10.12 0.05 2.20
C VAL A 108 -9.26 -1.14 1.76
N ALA A 109 -7.96 -0.93 1.53
CA ALA A 109 -7.02 -2.01 1.24
C ALA A 109 -6.85 -2.97 2.42
N MET A 110 -6.79 -2.47 3.66
CA MET A 110 -6.76 -3.31 4.87
C MET A 110 -8.06 -4.11 5.05
N MET A 111 -9.22 -3.46 4.88
CA MET A 111 -10.52 -4.13 5.01
C MET A 111 -10.74 -5.25 3.98
N THR A 112 -10.19 -5.09 2.78
CA THR A 112 -10.42 -6.01 1.66
C THR A 112 -9.26 -6.98 1.42
N GLY A 113 -8.10 -6.75 2.03
CA GLY A 113 -6.85 -7.46 1.73
C GLY A 113 -6.31 -7.17 0.32
N VAL A 114 -6.95 -6.31 -0.47
CA VAL A 114 -6.56 -5.99 -1.84
C VAL A 114 -5.81 -4.64 -1.86
N PRO A 115 -4.48 -4.64 -2.07
CA PRO A 115 -3.70 -3.41 -2.11
C PRO A 115 -4.04 -2.61 -3.38
N VAL A 116 -4.87 -1.58 -3.22
CA VAL A 116 -5.40 -0.74 -4.31
C VAL A 116 -4.27 -0.16 -5.18
N GLN A 117 -3.17 0.29 -4.56
CA GLN A 117 -2.00 0.84 -5.25
C GLN A 117 -1.27 -0.23 -6.08
N ARG A 118 -1.15 -1.46 -5.57
CA ARG A 118 -0.47 -2.56 -6.28
C ARG A 118 -1.30 -3.04 -7.47
N VAL A 119 -2.63 -3.07 -7.35
CA VAL A 119 -3.51 -3.46 -8.47
C VAL A 119 -3.38 -2.47 -9.63
N ALA A 120 -3.36 -1.17 -9.35
CA ALA A 120 -3.16 -0.15 -10.37
C ALA A 120 -1.80 -0.28 -11.08
N ALA A 121 -0.72 -0.49 -10.32
CA ALA A 121 0.61 -0.71 -10.87
C ALA A 121 0.70 -1.98 -11.72
N MET A 122 0.11 -3.08 -11.25
CA MET A 122 0.04 -4.34 -12.00
C MET A 122 -0.70 -4.18 -13.32
N MET A 123 -1.82 -3.44 -13.32
CA MET A 123 -2.60 -3.18 -14.54
C MET A 123 -1.81 -2.37 -15.57
N MET A 124 -1.04 -1.36 -15.13
CA MET A 124 -0.11 -0.63 -16.01
C MET A 124 1.02 -1.54 -16.51
N GLY A 125 1.56 -2.41 -15.66
CA GLY A 125 2.59 -3.38 -16.04
C GLY A 125 2.10 -4.35 -17.12
N VAL A 126 0.88 -4.87 -16.99
CA VAL A 126 0.25 -5.73 -18.01
C VAL A 126 0.10 -4.98 -19.34
N TRP A 127 -0.33 -3.71 -19.30
CA TRP A 127 -0.46 -2.89 -20.50
C TRP A 127 0.90 -2.68 -21.19
N PHE A 128 1.94 -2.35 -20.43
CA PHE A 128 3.29 -2.14 -20.97
C PHE A 128 3.88 -3.43 -21.53
N LEU A 129 3.72 -4.55 -20.83
CA LEU A 129 4.18 -5.86 -21.28
C LEU A 129 3.49 -6.27 -22.58
N SER A 130 2.18 -6.06 -22.68
CA SER A 130 1.42 -6.33 -23.91
C SER A 130 1.90 -5.46 -25.08
N SER A 131 2.13 -4.16 -24.83
CA SER A 131 2.59 -3.22 -25.86
C SER A 131 4.01 -3.54 -26.35
N ALA A 132 4.93 -3.81 -25.41
CA ALA A 132 6.30 -4.20 -25.71
C ALA A 132 6.36 -5.52 -26.49
N PHE A 133 5.53 -6.51 -26.12
CA PHE A 133 5.42 -7.77 -26.85
C PHE A 133 4.90 -7.55 -28.28
N ALA A 134 3.87 -6.72 -28.46
CA ALA A 134 3.36 -6.39 -29.79
C ALA A 134 4.44 -5.73 -30.67
N ALA A 135 5.21 -4.78 -30.13
CA ALA A 135 6.31 -4.15 -30.83
C ALA A 135 7.42 -5.15 -31.20
N TYR A 136 7.76 -6.06 -30.29
CA TYR A 136 8.72 -7.13 -30.54
C TYR A 136 8.29 -8.04 -31.70
N VAL A 137 7.03 -8.50 -31.67
CA VAL A 137 6.45 -9.33 -32.74
C VAL A 137 6.44 -8.57 -34.08
N ALA A 138 6.07 -7.29 -34.07
CA ALA A 138 6.11 -6.45 -35.27
C ALA A 138 7.53 -6.31 -35.85
N GLY A 139 8.54 -6.10 -34.99
CA GLY A 139 9.95 -6.04 -35.40
C GLY A 139 10.45 -7.37 -35.98
N TRP A 140 10.07 -8.49 -35.39
CA TRP A 140 10.41 -9.82 -35.90
C TRP A 140 9.80 -10.08 -37.29
N ILE A 141 8.51 -9.75 -37.47
CA ILE A 141 7.83 -9.86 -38.76
C ILE A 141 8.47 -8.93 -39.81
N ALA A 142 8.79 -7.69 -39.43
CA ALA A 142 9.48 -6.75 -40.33
C ALA A 142 10.86 -7.27 -40.76
N GLY A 143 11.59 -7.93 -39.86
CA GLY A 143 12.86 -8.59 -40.17
C GLY A 143 12.73 -9.74 -41.17
N LEU A 144 11.65 -10.53 -41.10
CA LEU A 144 11.36 -11.58 -42.08
C LEU A 144 10.94 -11.03 -43.46
N MET A 145 10.36 -9.83 -43.47
CA MET A 145 9.97 -9.11 -44.69
C MET A 145 11.13 -8.31 -45.30
N ALA A 146 12.25 -8.17 -44.59
CA ALA A 146 13.40 -7.43 -45.06
C ALA A 146 14.09 -8.19 -46.20
N ILE A 147 14.11 -7.58 -47.38
CA ILE A 147 14.74 -8.13 -48.58
C ILE A 147 16.27 -8.15 -48.38
N GLN A 148 16.87 -9.32 -48.18
CA GLN A 148 18.32 -9.49 -48.25
C GLN A 148 18.74 -9.80 -49.70
N GLY A 149 19.26 -8.81 -50.43
CA GLY A 149 19.97 -9.04 -51.68
C GLY A 149 19.89 -7.90 -52.70
N GLN A 150 21.06 -7.49 -53.24
CA GLN A 150 21.20 -6.51 -54.32
C GLN A 150 20.45 -6.98 -55.57
N GLY A 151 19.45 -6.20 -55.98
CA GLY A 151 18.65 -6.47 -57.16
C GLY A 151 17.21 -6.19 -56.86
N ALA A 152 16.83 -4.92 -57.02
CA ALA A 152 15.43 -4.52 -57.09
C ALA A 152 14.81 -5.13 -58.35
N SER A 153 14.48 -6.43 -58.32
CA SER A 153 13.59 -7.01 -59.31
C SER A 153 12.18 -6.58 -58.91
N SER A 154 11.69 -5.59 -59.64
CA SER A 154 10.30 -5.13 -59.70
C SER A 154 9.36 -6.22 -60.24
N ASP A 155 9.48 -7.44 -59.73
CA ASP A 155 8.74 -8.62 -60.17
C ASP A 155 7.64 -8.90 -59.13
N PRO A 156 6.35 -8.69 -59.48
CA PRO A 156 5.23 -8.95 -58.58
C PRO A 156 5.14 -10.40 -58.08
N VAL A 157 5.79 -11.33 -58.78
CA VAL A 157 5.81 -12.77 -58.45
C VAL A 157 6.83 -13.08 -57.35
N GLY A 158 7.95 -12.34 -57.28
CA GLY A 158 8.97 -12.54 -56.26
C GLY A 158 8.54 -12.05 -54.88
N SER A 159 7.77 -10.97 -54.81
CA SER A 159 7.19 -10.47 -53.56
C SER A 159 6.12 -11.44 -53.01
N LEU A 160 5.32 -12.07 -53.89
CA LEU A 160 4.32 -13.07 -53.49
C LEU A 160 4.96 -14.26 -52.77
N ALA A 161 6.13 -14.73 -53.24
CA ALA A 161 6.86 -15.83 -52.60
C ALA A 161 7.33 -15.47 -51.18
N ILE A 162 7.76 -14.21 -50.96
CA ILE A 162 8.16 -13.70 -49.64
C ILE A 162 6.96 -13.65 -48.70
N TYR A 163 5.81 -13.10 -49.16
CA TYR A 163 4.58 -13.06 -48.36
C TYR A 163 4.12 -14.46 -47.97
N MET A 164 4.11 -15.41 -48.91
CA MET A 164 3.72 -16.80 -48.65
C MET A 164 4.63 -17.47 -47.61
N GLY A 165 5.95 -17.27 -47.70
CA GLY A 165 6.90 -17.80 -46.72
C GLY A 165 6.70 -17.23 -45.31
N VAL A 166 6.38 -15.93 -45.21
CA VAL A 166 6.09 -15.28 -43.93
C VAL A 166 4.81 -15.85 -43.30
N PHE A 167 3.73 -16.03 -44.08
CA PHE A 167 2.50 -16.64 -43.59
C PHE A 167 2.69 -18.08 -43.10
N GLU A 168 3.51 -18.87 -43.79
CA GLU A 168 3.84 -20.24 -43.38
C GLU A 168 4.55 -20.25 -42.01
N LYS A 169 5.57 -19.39 -41.83
CA LYS A 169 6.29 -19.25 -40.55
C LYS A 169 5.37 -18.76 -39.42
N LEU A 170 4.48 -17.82 -39.72
CA LEU A 170 3.48 -17.32 -38.77
C LEU A 170 2.50 -18.44 -38.35
N GLY A 171 2.10 -19.28 -39.31
CA GLY A 171 1.24 -20.44 -39.07
C GLY A 171 1.87 -21.44 -38.10
N TYR A 172 3.13 -21.83 -38.32
CA TYR A 172 3.84 -22.70 -37.38
C TYR A 172 3.98 -22.08 -35.99
N PHE A 173 4.31 -20.79 -35.92
CA PHE A 173 4.41 -20.07 -34.65
C PHE A 173 3.08 -20.09 -33.88
N ALA A 174 1.95 -19.82 -34.56
CA ALA A 174 0.63 -19.85 -33.95
C ALA A 174 0.27 -21.24 -33.38
N VAL A 175 0.58 -22.31 -34.12
CA VAL A 175 0.37 -23.70 -33.65
C VAL A 175 1.22 -24.00 -32.42
N VAL A 176 2.49 -23.62 -32.42
CA VAL A 176 3.38 -23.82 -31.26
C VAL A 176 2.86 -23.07 -30.03
N VAL A 177 2.48 -21.80 -30.17
CA VAL A 177 1.92 -21.00 -29.09
C VAL A 177 0.61 -21.62 -28.56
N ALA A 178 -0.26 -22.11 -29.44
CA ALA A 178 -1.51 -22.77 -29.04
C ALA A 178 -1.24 -24.05 -28.21
N ILE A 179 -0.29 -24.89 -28.62
CA ILE A 179 0.10 -26.08 -27.88
C ILE A 179 0.68 -25.72 -26.51
N VAL A 180 1.56 -24.70 -26.46
CA VAL A 180 2.17 -24.21 -25.22
C VAL A 180 1.09 -23.71 -24.26
N LEU A 181 0.14 -22.88 -24.72
CA LEU A 181 -0.97 -22.39 -23.90
C LEU A 181 -1.90 -23.51 -23.42
N TRP A 182 -2.16 -24.52 -24.27
CA TRP A 182 -2.96 -25.69 -23.91
C TRP A 182 -2.33 -26.52 -22.79
N ILE A 183 -1.00 -26.69 -22.82
CA ILE A 183 -0.25 -27.41 -21.77
C ILE A 183 -0.16 -26.59 -20.47
N LEU A 184 0.02 -25.27 -20.57
CA LEU A 184 0.16 -24.38 -19.40
C LEU A 184 -1.17 -24.09 -18.69
N SER A 185 -2.28 -24.00 -19.44
CA SER A 185 -3.62 -23.69 -18.92
C SER A 185 -4.00 -24.49 -17.65
N PRO A 186 -3.92 -25.84 -17.64
CA PRO A 186 -4.30 -26.61 -16.45
C PRO A 186 -3.36 -26.45 -15.26
N ARG A 187 -2.11 -26.02 -15.47
CA ARG A 187 -1.15 -25.74 -14.39
C ARG A 187 -1.36 -24.37 -13.76
N ILE A 188 -1.58 -23.35 -14.58
CA ILE A 188 -1.88 -21.99 -14.10
C ILE A 188 -3.19 -22.00 -13.31
N HIS A 189 -4.23 -22.67 -13.83
CA HIS A 189 -5.50 -22.76 -13.13
C HIS A 189 -5.37 -23.44 -11.76
N ARG A 190 -4.56 -24.51 -11.66
CA ARG A 190 -4.29 -25.18 -10.36
C ARG A 190 -3.49 -24.29 -9.39
N ALA A 191 -2.43 -23.64 -9.86
CA ALA A 191 -1.60 -22.78 -9.04
C ALA A 191 -2.39 -21.60 -8.42
N MET A 192 -3.37 -21.06 -9.15
CA MET A 192 -4.23 -19.99 -8.63
C MET A 192 -5.12 -20.43 -7.45
N HIS A 193 -5.66 -21.65 -7.50
CA HIS A 193 -6.48 -22.18 -6.41
C HIS A 193 -5.65 -22.61 -5.19
N GLU A 194 -4.41 -23.04 -5.41
CA GLU A 194 -3.48 -23.39 -4.33
C GLU A 194 -2.94 -22.14 -3.60
N GLY A 195 -2.61 -21.07 -4.35
CA GLY A 195 -2.18 -19.80 -3.75
C GLY A 195 -3.24 -19.16 -2.85
N ALA A 196 -4.51 -19.17 -3.27
CA ALA A 196 -5.62 -18.64 -2.48
C ALA A 196 -5.85 -19.38 -1.14
N ARG A 197 -5.39 -20.63 -1.01
CA ARG A 197 -5.49 -21.41 0.23
C ARG A 197 -4.36 -21.14 1.21
N LEU A 198 -3.19 -20.73 0.74
CA LEU A 198 -2.04 -20.43 1.58
C LEU A 198 -2.22 -19.09 2.30
N ASP A 199 -2.78 -18.09 1.62
CA ASP A 199 -3.05 -16.77 2.22
C ASP A 199 -4.13 -16.83 3.32
N HIS A 200 -5.08 -17.77 3.22
CA HIS A 200 -6.11 -17.97 4.24
C HIS A 200 -5.63 -18.74 5.48
N ASN A 201 -4.57 -19.55 5.36
CA ASN A 201 -3.99 -20.31 6.48
C ASN A 201 -2.80 -19.59 7.14
N ALA A 202 -2.32 -18.49 6.56
CA ALA A 202 -1.21 -17.68 7.06
C ALA A 202 -1.66 -16.41 7.81
N ALA A 203 -2.98 -16.16 7.89
CA ALA A 203 -3.62 -15.12 8.70
C ALA A 203 -4.30 -15.75 9.93
#